data_AF-A0A9E4RJ69-F1
#
_entry.id   AF-A0A9E4RJ69-F1
#
_cell.length_a   1.000
_cell.length_b   1.000
_cell.length_c   1.000
_cell.angle_alpha   90.00
_cell.angle_beta   90.00
_cell.angle_gamma   90.00
#
_symmetry.space_group_name_H-M   'P 1'
#
loop_
_entity.id
_entity.type
_entity.pdbx_description
1 polymer ?
#
loop_
_entity_poly.entity_id
_entity_poly.type
_entity_poly.pdbx_seq_one_letter_code
_entity_poly.pdbx_strand_id
1 'polypeptide(L)'
;EITFEDPIKEDPEKSHPETRFILHSVNSQDQMAWETQGPISNRAAEHLSYSDRGVVLLRRHMREQIERVQRGEDPLGYQRDPGHPMIDTNVDEGVRQIERERAGLARRV
;
A
#
# COMPACT_ATOMS: atom_id res chain seq x y z
N GLU A 1 5.99 -2.97 22.47
CA GLU A 1 4.93 -3.98 22.56
C GLU A 1 4.19 -3.96 21.23
N ILE A 2 3.97 -5.12 20.60
CA ILE A 2 3.27 -5.19 19.30
C ILE A 2 1.81 -5.50 19.60
N THR A 3 0.92 -4.58 19.23
CA THR A 3 -0.52 -4.77 19.36
C THR A 3 -1.08 -5.21 18.02
N PHE A 4 -1.83 -6.30 18.01
CA PHE A 4 -2.56 -6.76 16.82
C PHE A 4 -3.96 -6.15 16.82
N GLU A 5 -4.44 -5.77 15.64
CA GLU A 5 -5.83 -5.36 15.45
C GLU A 5 -6.76 -6.58 15.43
N ASP A 6 -8.03 -6.37 15.75
CA ASP A 6 -9.04 -7.43 15.67
C ASP A 6 -9.18 -7.94 14.22
N PRO A 7 -9.44 -9.24 14.02
CA PRO A 7 -9.57 -9.81 12.70
C PRO A 7 -10.77 -9.21 11.94
N ILE A 8 -10.57 -8.96 10.65
CA ILE A 8 -11.60 -8.40 9.75
C ILE A 8 -12.48 -9.47 9.08
N LYS A 9 -12.41 -10.73 9.53
CA LYS A 9 -13.12 -11.90 8.99
C LYS A 9 -13.85 -12.64 10.10
N GLU A 10 -15.02 -13.21 9.82
CA GLU A 10 -15.78 -14.05 10.77
C GLU A 10 -14.98 -15.28 11.21
N ASP A 11 -14.35 -15.95 10.24
CA ASP A 11 -13.34 -17.00 10.44
C ASP A 11 -11.99 -16.51 9.87
N PRO A 12 -11.02 -16.12 10.72
CA PRO A 12 -9.75 -15.55 10.28
C PRO A 12 -8.86 -16.49 9.46
N GLU A 13 -9.01 -17.81 9.66
CA GLU A 13 -8.17 -18.85 9.05
C GLU A 13 -8.59 -19.18 7.62
N LYS A 14 -9.78 -18.74 7.22
CA LYS A 14 -10.33 -18.97 5.89
C LYS A 14 -10.17 -17.73 5.02
N SER A 15 -10.19 -17.94 3.71
CA SER A 15 -10.25 -16.87 2.71
C SER A 15 -11.64 -16.84 2.06
N HIS A 16 -11.85 -15.87 1.19
CA HIS A 16 -13.06 -15.85 0.37
C HIS A 16 -13.02 -16.97 -0.69
N PRO A 17 -14.15 -17.66 -0.95
CA PRO A 17 -15.51 -17.39 -0.45
C PRO A 17 -15.89 -18.10 0.86
N GLU A 18 -14.98 -18.85 1.49
CA GLU A 18 -15.27 -19.72 2.64
C GLU A 18 -15.50 -18.96 3.96
N THR A 19 -15.23 -17.65 4.00
CA THR A 19 -15.51 -16.75 5.13
C THR A 19 -16.07 -15.41 4.64
N ARG A 20 -16.66 -14.66 5.56
CA ARG A 20 -17.19 -13.31 5.31
C ARG A 20 -16.32 -12.25 5.97
N PHE A 21 -16.21 -11.11 5.29
CA PHE A 21 -15.50 -9.94 5.79
C PHE A 21 -16.42 -9.01 6.59
N ILE A 22 -15.86 -8.41 7.64
CA ILE A 22 -16.51 -7.43 8.51
C ILE A 22 -16.15 -6.03 7.98
N LEU A 23 -17.06 -5.39 7.23
CA LEU A 23 -16.78 -4.21 6.40
C LEU A 23 -17.12 -2.85 7.06
N HIS A 24 -17.01 -2.76 8.39
CA HIS A 24 -17.40 -1.55 9.14
C HIS A 24 -16.37 -0.42 9.12
N SER A 25 -15.17 -0.65 8.59
CA SER A 25 -14.12 0.37 8.46
C SER A 25 -13.59 0.45 7.03
N VAL A 26 -13.00 1.59 6.67
CA VAL A 26 -12.33 1.76 5.36
C VAL A 26 -11.21 0.74 5.21
N ASN A 27 -10.41 0.53 6.26
CA ASN A 27 -9.32 -0.44 6.25
C ASN A 27 -9.83 -1.86 5.96
N SER A 28 -10.94 -2.29 6.57
CA SER A 28 -11.47 -3.64 6.33
C SER A 28 -12.09 -3.78 4.94
N GLN A 29 -12.64 -2.70 4.38
CA GLN A 29 -13.10 -2.66 2.98
C GLN A 29 -11.94 -2.80 1.99
N ASP A 30 -10.85 -2.07 2.19
CA ASP A 30 -9.67 -2.13 1.33
C ASP A 30 -8.97 -3.49 1.44
N GLN A 31 -8.79 -4.01 2.65
CA GLN A 31 -8.19 -5.33 2.89
C GLN A 31 -8.98 -6.45 2.23
N MET A 32 -10.32 -6.42 2.31
CA MET A 32 -11.17 -7.36 1.59
C MET A 32 -10.92 -7.27 0.07
N ALA A 33 -10.89 -6.06 -0.49
CA ALA A 33 -10.65 -5.85 -1.91
C ALA A 33 -9.25 -6.32 -2.34
N TRP A 34 -8.24 -6.28 -1.47
CA TRP A 34 -6.90 -6.80 -1.74
C TRP A 34 -6.84 -8.34 -1.69
N GLU A 35 -7.35 -8.95 -0.61
CA GLU A 35 -7.27 -10.41 -0.40
C GLU A 35 -8.03 -11.18 -1.49
N THR A 36 -9.21 -10.68 -1.88
CA THR A 36 -10.09 -11.35 -2.85
C THR A 36 -9.54 -11.39 -4.28
N GLN A 37 -8.48 -10.63 -4.59
CA GLN A 37 -7.77 -10.72 -5.87
C GLN A 37 -6.84 -11.94 -5.96
N GLY A 38 -6.71 -12.70 -4.87
CA GLY A 38 -5.88 -13.89 -4.74
C GLY A 38 -4.41 -13.59 -4.41
N PRO A 39 -3.62 -14.60 -3.98
CA PRO A 39 -2.25 -14.41 -3.51
C PRO A 39 -1.31 -13.78 -4.53
N ILE A 40 -1.47 -14.13 -5.81
CA ILE A 40 -0.79 -13.52 -6.96
C ILE A 40 -1.83 -13.31 -8.05
N SER A 41 -2.29 -12.08 -8.19
CA SER A 41 -3.33 -11.77 -9.17
C SER A 41 -2.78 -11.81 -10.60
N ASN A 42 -3.50 -12.46 -11.52
CA ASN A 42 -3.14 -12.47 -12.94
C ASN A 42 -3.48 -11.11 -13.59
N ARG A 43 -2.48 -10.23 -13.68
CA ARG A 43 -2.64 -8.88 -14.26
C ARG A 43 -2.65 -8.83 -15.79
N ALA A 44 -2.42 -9.96 -16.48
CA ALA A 44 -2.44 -9.98 -17.95
C ALA A 44 -3.85 -9.81 -18.54
N ALA A 45 -4.89 -10.13 -17.75
CA ALA A 45 -6.29 -10.01 -18.15
C ALA A 45 -6.96 -8.71 -17.65
N GLU A 46 -6.20 -7.83 -16.99
CA GLU A 46 -6.73 -6.61 -16.39
C GLU A 46 -6.94 -5.51 -17.45
N HIS A 47 -8.11 -4.90 -17.44
CA HIS A 47 -8.48 -3.84 -18.38
C HIS A 47 -8.42 -2.48 -17.68
N LEU A 48 -7.28 -1.80 -17.81
CA LEU A 48 -7.05 -0.49 -17.21
C LEU A 48 -7.65 0.62 -18.07
N SER A 49 -8.34 1.57 -17.42
CA SER A 49 -8.95 2.74 -18.06
C SER A 49 -8.06 3.97 -17.91
N TYR A 50 -8.54 5.12 -18.39
CA TYR A 50 -7.80 6.38 -18.36
C TYR A 50 -7.49 6.88 -16.93
N SER A 51 -8.33 6.56 -15.95
CA SER A 51 -8.08 6.87 -14.54
C SER A 51 -6.86 6.11 -13.98
N ASP A 52 -6.48 4.99 -14.59
CA ASP A 52 -5.44 4.09 -14.09
C ASP A 52 -4.04 4.41 -14.63
N ARG A 53 -3.86 5.61 -15.22
CA ARG A 53 -2.56 6.02 -15.79
C ARG A 53 -1.42 5.95 -14.77
N GLY A 54 -1.69 6.26 -13.50
CA GLY A 54 -0.71 6.11 -12.42
C GLY A 54 -0.25 4.67 -12.23
N VAL A 55 -1.17 3.71 -12.30
CA VAL A 55 -0.87 2.27 -12.21
C VAL A 55 -0.01 1.82 -13.39
N VAL A 56 -0.34 2.26 -14.60
CA VAL A 56 0.45 1.96 -15.81
C VAL A 56 1.87 2.50 -15.69
N LEU A 57 2.03 3.76 -15.24
CA LEU A 57 3.32 4.40 -15.04
C LEU A 57 4.16 3.66 -14.00
N LEU A 58 3.58 3.35 -12.84
CA LEU A 58 4.24 2.60 -11.77
C LEU A 58 4.75 1.24 -12.28
N ARG A 59 3.89 0.48 -12.97
CA ARG A 59 4.25 -0.85 -13.49
C ARG A 59 5.35 -0.79 -14.51
N ARG A 60 5.28 0.17 -15.44
CA ARG A 60 6.34 0.38 -16.44
C ARG A 60 7.67 0.70 -15.74
N HIS A 61 7.65 1.66 -14.82
CA HIS A 61 8.85 2.08 -14.12
C HIS A 61 9.48 0.94 -13.31
N MET A 62 8.67 0.17 -12.58
CA MET A 62 9.14 -0.98 -11.82
C MET A 62 9.81 -2.03 -12.70
N ARG A 63 9.23 -2.36 -13.87
CA ARG A 63 9.87 -3.29 -14.82
C ARG A 63 11.22 -2.77 -15.30
N GLU A 64 11.28 -1.50 -15.70
CA GLU A 64 12.53 -0.86 -16.11
C GLU A 64 13.60 -0.89 -14.98
N GLN A 65 13.21 -0.70 -13.72
CA GLN A 65 14.13 -0.79 -12.58
C GLN A 65 14.60 -2.23 -12.32
N ILE A 66 13.71 -3.22 -12.44
CA ILE A 66 14.07 -4.64 -12.33
C ILE A 66 15.09 -5.01 -13.41
N GLU A 67 14.87 -4.59 -14.65
CA GLU A 67 15.80 -4.84 -15.76
C GLU A 67 17.18 -4.21 -15.54
N ARG A 68 17.25 -3.00 -14.95
CA ARG A 68 18.52 -2.35 -14.55
C ARG A 68 19.29 -3.22 -13.56
N VAL A 69 18.61 -3.65 -12.49
CA VAL A 69 19.23 -4.51 -11.47
C VAL A 69 19.73 -5.82 -12.07
N GLN A 70 18.97 -6.43 -12.99
CA GLN A 70 19.39 -7.66 -13.69
C GLN A 70 20.64 -7.46 -14.56
N ARG A 71 20.89 -6.24 -15.06
CA ARG A 71 22.12 -5.89 -15.78
C ARG A 71 23.28 -5.52 -14.85
N GLY A 72 23.08 -5.58 -13.53
CA GLY A 72 24.07 -5.14 -12.54
C GLY A 72 24.15 -3.61 -12.40
N GLU A 73 23.18 -2.88 -12.91
CA GLU A 73 23.06 -1.43 -12.75
C GLU A 73 22.28 -1.10 -11.48
N ASP A 74 22.51 0.11 -10.95
CA ASP A 74 21.76 0.61 -9.81
C ASP A 74 20.35 1.08 -10.22
N PRO A 75 19.30 0.71 -9.46
CA PRO A 75 17.96 1.24 -9.71
C PRO A 75 17.87 2.69 -9.26
N LEU A 76 16.82 3.38 -9.71
CA LEU A 76 16.57 4.76 -9.33
C LEU A 76 16.41 4.90 -7.81
N GLY A 77 17.01 5.94 -7.24
CA GLY A 77 16.97 6.21 -5.80
C GLY A 77 17.91 5.35 -4.97
N TYR A 78 18.73 4.49 -5.59
CA TYR A 78 19.71 3.70 -4.87
C TYR A 78 20.93 4.54 -4.47
N GLN A 79 21.15 4.69 -3.16
CA GLN A 79 22.29 5.41 -2.60
C GLN A 79 23.25 4.45 -1.91
N ARG A 80 24.54 4.52 -2.27
CA ARG A 80 25.63 3.66 -1.74
C ARG A 80 26.54 4.37 -0.75
N ASP A 81 26.46 5.69 -0.65
CA ASP A 81 27.35 6.48 0.19
C ASP A 81 27.02 6.28 1.68
N PRO A 82 27.93 5.72 2.49
CA PRO A 82 27.70 5.55 3.93
C PRO A 82 27.62 6.88 4.69
N GLY A 83 28.11 7.98 4.11
CA GLY A 83 28.01 9.34 4.64
C GLY A 83 26.84 10.14 4.07
N HIS A 84 25.94 9.51 3.30
CA HIS A 84 24.84 10.24 2.69
C HIS A 84 23.95 10.89 3.77
N PRO A 85 23.61 12.18 3.64
CA PRO A 85 22.72 12.84 4.61
C PRO A 85 21.36 12.15 4.63
N MET A 86 20.72 12.10 5.80
CA MET A 86 19.36 11.61 5.91
C MET A 86 18.44 12.49 5.04
N ILE A 87 17.66 11.86 4.16
CA ILE A 87 16.67 12.56 3.34
C ILE A 87 15.46 12.83 4.23
N ASP A 88 15.14 14.10 4.42
CA ASP A 88 13.86 14.49 5.02
C ASP A 88 12.73 14.19 4.02
N THR A 89 11.83 13.29 4.42
CA THR A 89 10.67 12.88 3.63
C THR A 89 9.42 13.67 4.02
N ASN A 90 9.55 14.64 4.92
CA ASN A 90 8.47 15.38 5.57
C ASN A 90 7.47 14.46 6.30
N VAL A 91 7.88 13.25 6.68
CA VAL A 91 6.99 12.28 7.35
C VAL A 91 6.39 12.85 8.63
N ASP A 92 7.19 13.56 9.42
CA ASP A 92 6.73 14.18 10.67
C ASP A 92 5.68 15.27 10.42
N GLU A 93 5.79 16.00 9.31
CA GLU A 93 4.78 16.99 8.92
C GLU A 93 3.47 16.31 8.54
N GLY A 94 3.54 15.24 7.74
CA GLY A 94 2.38 14.43 7.37
C GLY A 94 1.67 13.83 8.57
N VAL A 95 2.42 13.26 9.52
CA VAL A 95 1.86 12.71 10.77
C VAL A 95 1.17 13.82 11.57
N ARG A 96 1.82 14.98 11.76
CA ARG A 96 1.22 16.13 12.45
C ARG A 96 -0.05 16.66 11.76
N GLN A 97 -0.13 16.58 10.43
CA GLN A 97 -1.34 16.96 9.70
C GLN A 97 -2.49 15.99 10.04
N ILE A 98 -2.26 14.69 9.95
CA ILE A 98 -3.26 13.65 10.24
C ILE A 98 -3.78 13.78 11.68
N GLU A 99 -2.89 13.99 12.65
CA GLU A 99 -3.27 14.18 14.06
C GLU A 99 -4.14 15.43 14.28
N ARG A 100 -3.78 16.55 13.63
CA ARG A 100 -4.56 17.80 13.72
C ARG A 100 -5.95 17.66 13.12
N GLU A 101 -6.08 17.02 11.96
CA GLU A 101 -7.37 16.78 11.33
C GLU A 101 -8.29 15.91 12.21
N ARG A 102 -7.74 14.84 12.80
CA ARG A 102 -8.45 13.98 13.76
C ARG A 102 -8.90 14.75 15.01
N ALA A 103 -8.03 15.58 15.58
CA ALA A 103 -8.36 16.41 16.74
C ALA A 103 -9.38 17.52 16.43
N GLY A 104 -9.42 18.01 15.19
CA GLY A 104 -10.40 18.99 14.71
C GLY A 104 -11.80 18.39 14.49
N LEU A 105 -11.87 17.15 13.98
CA LEU A 105 -13.11 16.39 13.83
C LEU A 105 -13.74 16.04 15.17
N ALA A 106 -12.94 15.61 16.15
CA ALA A 106 -13.42 15.28 17.51
C ALA A 106 -13.97 16.48 18.30
N ARG A 107 -13.66 17.73 17.92
CA ARG A 107 -14.19 18.95 18.56
C ARG A 107 -15.48 19.47 17.93
N ARG A 108 -15.90 18.92 16.78
CA ARG A 108 -17.11 19.34 16.05
C ARG A 108 -18.32 18.42 16.29
N VAL A 109 -18.14 17.36 17.08
CA VAL A 109 -19.18 16.44 17.58
C VAL A 109 -19.37 16.73 19.06
#